data_AF-A0A2D9CKY2-F1
#
_entry.id   AF-A0A2D9CKY2-F1
#
_cell.length_a   1.000
_cell.length_b   1.000
_cell.length_c   1.000
_cell.angle_alpha   90.00
_cell.angle_beta   90.00
_cell.angle_gamma   90.00
#
_symmetry.space_group_name_H-M   'P 1'
#
loop_
_entity.id
_entity.type
_entity.pdbx_description
1 polymer ?
#
loop_
_entity_poly.entity_id
_entity_poly.type
_entity_poly.pdbx_seq_one_letter_code
_entity_poly.pdbx_strand_id
1 'polypeptide(L)'
;MSEVNLSGLKAVWLTLALPVLSGISGAIYFGYDAIKRFEIVEESNGAYSTSISELSTVDGDFNSRIQSLEQAMQDNDVRGLAPKLSEISTQMNAILDQQKELLDLRSKVEKSETITEGLGDKLDLYNNEIEDLWKAFDEAVSKNPLK
;
A
#
# COMPACT_ATOMS: atom_id res chain seq x y z
N MET A 1 -55.89 24.91 93.89
CA MET A 1 -55.70 24.28 92.57
C MET A 1 -54.58 25.05 91.90
N SER A 2 -53.50 24.37 91.54
CA SER A 2 -52.20 24.97 91.15
C SER A 2 -52.29 25.73 89.83
N GLU A 3 -51.79 26.97 89.79
CA GLU A 3 -51.65 27.74 88.55
C GLU A 3 -50.60 27.09 87.65
N VAL A 4 -51.04 26.68 86.45
CA VAL A 4 -50.16 26.08 85.45
C VAL A 4 -49.24 27.19 84.89
N ASN A 5 -47.93 27.07 85.14
CA ASN A 5 -46.93 27.99 84.63
C ASN A 5 -46.79 27.84 83.10
N LEU A 6 -47.48 28.71 82.37
CA LEU A 6 -47.52 28.73 80.90
C LEU A 6 -46.14 28.94 80.25
N SER A 7 -45.20 29.59 80.95
CA SER A 7 -43.84 29.84 80.45
C SER A 7 -43.01 28.54 80.42
N GLY A 8 -43.13 27.70 81.45
CA GLY A 8 -42.47 26.39 81.50
C GLY A 8 -43.00 25.41 80.45
N LEU A 9 -44.31 25.42 80.19
CA LEU A 9 -44.93 24.60 79.14
C LEU A 9 -44.45 24.99 77.73
N LYS A 10 -44.29 26.29 77.47
CA LYS A 10 -43.73 26.81 76.21
C LYS A 10 -42.25 26.42 76.02
N ALA A 11 -41.46 26.45 77.10
CA ALA A 11 -40.07 26.04 77.06
C ALA A 11 -39.91 24.54 76.75
N VAL A 12 -40.72 23.67 77.37
CA VAL A 12 -40.73 22.22 77.08
C VAL A 12 -41.18 21.94 75.65
N TRP A 13 -42.17 22.68 75.12
CA TRP A 13 -42.57 22.55 73.72
C TRP A 13 -41.47 22.97 72.76
N LEU A 14 -40.75 24.05 73.07
CA LEU A 14 -39.64 24.53 72.24
C LEU A 14 -38.47 23.52 72.21
N THR A 15 -38.13 22.93 73.35
CA THR A 15 -37.04 21.94 73.43
C THR A 15 -37.39 20.63 72.74
N LEU A 16 -38.67 20.26 72.68
CA LEU A 16 -39.14 19.11 71.92
C LEU A 16 -39.27 19.42 70.41
N ALA A 17 -39.67 20.64 70.06
CA ALA A 17 -39.85 21.04 68.66
C ALA A 17 -38.52 21.23 67.91
N LEU A 18 -37.49 21.77 68.57
CA LEU A 18 -36.21 22.08 67.94
C LEU A 18 -35.50 20.85 67.31
N PRO A 19 -35.36 19.71 68.00
CA PRO A 19 -34.78 18.50 67.41
C PRO A 19 -35.61 17.93 66.26
N VAL A 20 -36.94 18.01 66.35
CA VAL A 20 -37.85 17.52 65.30
C VAL A 20 -37.72 18.38 64.04
N LEU A 21 -37.74 19.71 64.19
CA LEU A 21 -37.55 20.64 63.08
C LEU A 21 -36.14 20.52 62.47
N SER A 22 -35.11 20.35 63.30
CA SER A 22 -33.74 20.12 62.85
C SER A 22 -33.61 18.79 62.09
N GLY A 23 -34.23 17.72 62.59
CA GLY A 23 -34.26 16.41 61.93
C GLY A 23 -34.98 16.43 60.58
N ILE A 24 -36.14 17.10 60.50
CA ILE A 24 -36.86 17.29 59.22
C ILE A 24 -36.02 18.13 58.26
N SER A 25 -35.38 19.20 58.74
CA SER A 25 -34.52 20.05 57.90
C SER A 25 -33.32 19.29 57.36
N GLY A 26 -32.67 18.47 58.20
CA GLY A 26 -31.57 17.60 57.78
C GLY A 26 -32.03 16.55 56.77
N ALA A 27 -33.19 15.93 56.99
CA ALA A 27 -33.77 14.96 56.06
C ALA A 27 -34.07 15.58 54.68
N ILE A 28 -34.61 16.80 54.66
CA ILE A 28 -34.84 17.54 53.40
C ILE A 28 -33.52 17.87 52.70
N TYR A 29 -32.50 18.31 53.45
CA TYR A 29 -31.18 18.62 52.87
C TYR A 29 -30.53 17.39 52.22
N PHE A 30 -30.50 16.25 52.91
CA PHE A 30 -29.95 15.01 52.34
C PHE A 30 -30.79 14.49 51.17
N GLY A 31 -32.12 14.58 51.24
CA GLY A 31 -32.99 14.21 50.12
C GLY A 31 -32.74 15.07 48.89
N TYR A 32 -32.53 16.38 49.07
CA TYR A 32 -32.22 17.30 47.99
C TYR A 32 -30.83 17.07 47.38
N ASP A 33 -29.80 16.84 48.21
CA ASP A 33 -28.45 16.53 47.71
C ASP A 33 -28.42 15.24 46.91
N ALA A 34 -29.15 14.20 47.37
CA ALA A 34 -29.27 12.94 46.64
C ALA A 34 -29.89 13.14 45.26
N ILE A 35 -31.02 13.87 45.16
CA ILE A 35 -31.68 14.13 43.88
C ILE A 35 -30.78 14.92 42.93
N LYS A 36 -30.10 15.96 43.43
CA LYS A 36 -29.17 16.74 42.61
C LYS A 36 -28.01 15.92 42.06
N ARG A 37 -27.46 15.01 42.86
CA ARG A 37 -26.42 14.10 42.39
C ARG A 37 -26.94 13.14 41.33
N PHE A 38 -28.18 12.66 41.45
CA PHE A 38 -28.80 11.84 40.41
C PHE A 38 -28.97 12.62 39.10
N GLU A 39 -29.46 13.86 39.16
CA GLU A 39 -29.60 14.71 37.98
C GLU A 39 -28.27 14.91 37.23
N ILE A 40 -27.18 15.21 37.96
CA ILE A 40 -25.84 15.35 37.38
C ILE A 40 -25.35 14.04 36.75
N VAL A 41 -25.61 12.90 37.39
CA VAL A 41 -25.22 11.58 36.87
C VAL A 41 -26.04 11.20 35.63
N GLU A 42 -27.33 11.50 35.61
CA GLU A 42 -28.20 11.24 34.45
C GLU A 42 -27.79 12.09 33.24
N GLU A 43 -27.49 13.38 33.46
CA GLU A 43 -26.97 14.26 32.41
C GLU A 43 -25.65 13.71 31.84
N SER A 44 -24.71 13.33 32.72
CA SER A 44 -23.42 12.77 32.34
C SER A 44 -23.56 11.42 31.61
N ASN A 45 -24.40 10.52 32.11
CA ASN A 45 -24.69 9.24 31.47
C ASN A 45 -25.36 9.41 30.10
N GLY A 46 -26.22 10.42 29.93
CA GLY A 46 -26.80 10.77 28.63
C GLY A 46 -25.74 11.19 27.62
N ALA A 47 -24.76 12.00 28.04
CA ALA A 47 -23.62 12.38 27.21
C ALA A 47 -22.75 11.16 26.85
N TYR A 48 -22.40 10.31 27.83
CA TYR A 48 -21.63 9.09 27.58
C TYR A 48 -22.34 8.11 26.65
N SER A 49 -23.66 7.94 26.79
CA SER A 49 -24.45 7.09 25.91
C SER A 49 -24.36 7.53 24.45
N THR A 50 -24.32 8.84 24.21
CA THR A 50 -24.18 9.40 22.86
C THR A 50 -22.79 9.13 22.31
N SER A 51 -21.73 9.43 23.07
CA SER A 51 -20.35 9.17 22.65
C SER A 51 -20.05 7.69 22.41
N ILE A 52 -20.60 6.79 23.22
CA ILE A 52 -20.48 5.34 23.02
C ILE A 52 -21.16 4.90 21.72
N SER A 53 -22.32 5.48 21.43
CA SER A 53 -23.04 5.19 20.18
C SER A 53 -22.25 5.64 18.96
N GLU A 54 -21.69 6.85 18.99
CA GLU A 54 -20.80 7.36 17.93
C GLU A 54 -19.56 6.49 17.76
N LEU A 55 -18.89 6.12 18.87
CA LEU A 55 -17.74 5.22 18.83
C LEU A 55 -18.09 3.87 18.19
N SER A 56 -19.24 3.29 18.53
CA SER A 56 -19.71 2.05 17.92
C SER A 56 -19.92 2.16 16.41
N THR A 57 -20.34 3.33 15.90
CA THR A 57 -20.46 3.54 14.45
C THR A 57 -19.09 3.60 13.77
N VAL A 58 -18.12 4.25 14.41
CA VAL A 58 -16.74 4.33 13.92
C VAL A 58 -16.06 2.96 13.93
N ASP A 59 -16.24 2.17 14.98
CA ASP A 59 -15.73 0.80 15.06
C ASP A 59 -16.33 -0.09 13.96
N GLY A 60 -17.62 0.11 13.64
CA GLY A 60 -18.28 -0.56 12.52
C GLY A 60 -17.65 -0.22 11.17
N ASP A 61 -17.43 1.07 10.90
CA ASP A 61 -16.76 1.54 9.67
C ASP A 61 -15.33 0.99 9.58
N PHE A 62 -14.59 1.05 10.69
CA PHE A 62 -13.22 0.56 10.75
C PHE A 62 -13.14 -0.94 10.48
N ASN A 63 -14.03 -1.74 11.06
CA ASN A 63 -14.12 -3.17 10.78
C ASN A 63 -14.45 -3.46 9.31
N SER A 64 -15.38 -2.70 8.72
CA SER A 64 -15.72 -2.82 7.29
C SER A 64 -14.50 -2.53 6.39
N ARG A 65 -13.77 -1.46 6.69
CA ARG A 65 -12.55 -1.08 5.95
C ARG A 65 -11.44 -2.10 6.12
N ILE A 66 -11.25 -2.64 7.32
CA ILE A 66 -10.29 -3.73 7.57
C ILE A 66 -10.68 -4.96 6.76
N GLN A 67 -11.94 -5.40 6.79
CA GLN A 67 -12.39 -6.54 5.99
C GLN A 67 -12.15 -6.33 4.49
N SER A 68 -12.44 -5.13 3.97
CA SER A 68 -12.15 -4.80 2.58
C SER A 68 -10.66 -4.82 2.27
N LEU A 69 -9.80 -4.37 3.18
CA LEU A 69 -8.35 -4.41 3.02
C LEU A 69 -7.80 -5.83 3.12
N GLU A 70 -8.32 -6.64 4.06
CA GLU A 70 -7.97 -8.05 4.20
C GLU A 70 -8.36 -8.83 2.95
N GLN A 71 -9.56 -8.61 2.42
CA GLN A 71 -9.99 -9.20 1.16
C GLN A 71 -9.09 -8.75 0.01
N ALA A 72 -8.81 -7.44 -0.11
CA ALA A 72 -7.91 -6.93 -1.13
C ALA A 72 -6.48 -7.48 -1.02
N MET A 73 -5.98 -7.73 0.20
CA MET A 73 -4.68 -8.35 0.43
C MET A 73 -4.68 -9.86 0.17
N GLN A 74 -5.79 -10.55 0.41
CA GLN A 74 -5.94 -11.96 0.02
C GLN A 74 -6.05 -12.11 -1.50
N ASP A 75 -6.82 -11.22 -2.14
CA ASP A 75 -6.99 -11.18 -3.59
C ASP A 75 -5.69 -10.79 -4.30
N ASN A 76 -4.96 -9.80 -3.75
CA ASN A 76 -3.60 -9.50 -4.16
C ASN A 76 -2.65 -10.54 -3.54
N ASP A 77 -2.65 -11.75 -4.10
CA ASP A 77 -1.84 -12.89 -3.65
C ASP A 77 -0.34 -12.55 -3.54
N VAL A 78 0.04 -11.94 -2.41
CA VAL A 78 1.41 -11.56 -2.06
C VAL A 78 2.32 -12.77 -1.90
N ARG A 79 1.73 -13.96 -1.73
CA ARG A 79 2.46 -15.24 -1.71
C ARG A 79 2.74 -15.71 -3.14
N GLY A 80 1.82 -15.48 -4.07
CA GLY A 80 1.96 -15.69 -5.51
C GLY A 80 2.93 -14.72 -6.20
N LEU A 81 3.26 -13.58 -5.57
CA LEU A 81 4.30 -12.67 -6.05
C LEU A 81 5.69 -13.32 -6.09
N ALA A 82 6.04 -14.18 -5.12
CA ALA A 82 7.36 -14.80 -5.08
C ALA A 82 7.59 -15.80 -6.24
N PRO A 83 6.67 -16.71 -6.57
CA PRO A 83 6.73 -17.53 -7.78
C PRO A 83 6.78 -16.70 -9.06
N LYS A 84 5.95 -15.67 -9.20
CA LYS A 84 5.95 -14.78 -10.37
C LYS A 84 7.26 -14.02 -10.53
N LEU A 85 7.84 -13.53 -9.44
CA LEU A 85 9.14 -12.88 -9.45
C LEU A 85 10.26 -13.85 -9.81
N SER A 86 10.20 -15.09 -9.31
CA SER A 86 11.12 -16.16 -9.69
C SER A 86 11.02 -16.48 -11.18
N GLU A 87 9.80 -16.57 -11.71
CA GLU A 87 9.54 -16.82 -13.13
C GLU A 87 10.08 -15.67 -13.99
N ILE A 88 9.78 -14.42 -13.63
CA ILE A 88 10.32 -13.22 -14.30
C ILE A 88 11.85 -13.22 -14.28
N SER A 89 12.47 -13.57 -13.15
CA SER A 89 13.94 -13.67 -13.04
C SER A 89 14.51 -14.72 -14.00
N THR A 90 13.89 -15.90 -14.08
CA THR A 90 14.29 -16.95 -15.03
C THR A 90 14.13 -16.49 -16.48
N GLN A 91 13.00 -15.88 -16.82
CA GLN A 91 12.77 -15.33 -18.17
C GLN A 91 13.78 -14.26 -18.52
N MET A 92 14.14 -13.39 -17.58
CA MET A 92 15.13 -12.32 -17.78
C MET A 92 16.52 -12.89 -18.05
N ASN A 93 16.94 -13.93 -17.33
CA ASN A 93 18.20 -14.62 -17.61
C ASN A 93 18.22 -15.24 -19.02
N ALA A 94 17.12 -15.88 -19.42
CA ALA A 94 17.00 -16.44 -20.76
C ALA A 94 17.07 -15.36 -21.86
N ILE A 95 16.42 -14.20 -21.65
CA ILE A 95 16.49 -13.05 -22.56
C ILE A 95 17.94 -12.53 -22.65
N LEU A 96 18.64 -12.40 -21.54
CA LEU A 96 20.03 -11.93 -21.53
C LEU A 96 20.95 -12.89 -22.30
N ASP A 97 20.74 -14.19 -22.20
CA ASP A 97 21.53 -15.17 -22.96
C ASP A 97 21.22 -15.13 -24.46
N GLN A 98 19.94 -15.01 -24.83
CA GLN A 98 19.54 -14.77 -26.23
C GLN A 98 20.13 -13.47 -26.78
N GLN A 99 20.19 -12.41 -25.98
CA GLN A 99 20.79 -11.13 -26.38
C GLN A 99 22.30 -11.25 -26.59
N LYS A 100 23.01 -12.07 -25.81
CA LYS A 100 24.44 -12.36 -26.05
C LYS A 100 24.66 -13.11 -27.36
N GLU A 101 23.83 -14.11 -27.64
CA GLU A 101 23.91 -14.86 -28.89
C GLU A 101 23.60 -13.97 -30.10
N LEU A 102 22.59 -13.10 -30.00
CA LEU A 102 22.27 -12.10 -31.02
C LEU A 102 23.42 -11.11 -31.25
N LEU A 103 24.11 -10.69 -30.19
CA LEU A 103 25.28 -9.82 -30.32
C LEU A 103 26.44 -10.51 -31.04
N ASP A 104 26.70 -11.78 -30.73
CA ASP A 104 27.71 -12.59 -31.42
C ASP A 104 27.36 -12.80 -32.90
N LEU A 105 26.10 -13.12 -33.21
CA LEU A 105 25.61 -13.22 -34.58
C LEU A 105 25.79 -11.92 -35.34
N ARG A 106 25.44 -10.77 -34.72
CA ARG A 106 25.67 -9.46 -35.34
C ARG A 106 27.15 -9.22 -35.63
N SER A 107 28.06 -9.55 -34.71
CA SER A 107 29.50 -9.40 -34.93
C SER A 107 30.02 -10.32 -36.06
N LYS A 108 29.51 -11.55 -36.15
CA LYS A 108 29.83 -12.47 -37.25
C LYS A 108 29.32 -11.97 -38.60
N VAL A 109 28.12 -11.40 -38.65
CA VAL A 109 27.57 -10.78 -39.86
C VAL A 109 28.43 -9.60 -40.29
N GLU A 110 28.77 -8.68 -39.38
CA GLU A 110 29.64 -7.53 -39.67
C GLU A 110 31.00 -7.98 -40.23
N LYS A 111 31.62 -8.99 -39.61
CA LYS A 111 32.86 -9.58 -40.12
C LYS A 111 32.68 -10.23 -41.49
N SER A 112 31.54 -10.89 -41.73
CA SER A 112 31.21 -11.52 -43.01
C SER A 112 30.98 -10.47 -44.10
N GLU A 113 30.33 -9.36 -43.78
CA GLU A 113 30.15 -8.22 -44.70
C GLU A 113 31.52 -7.67 -45.11
N THR A 114 32.42 -7.39 -44.15
CA THR A 114 33.78 -6.91 -44.46
C THR A 114 34.59 -7.90 -45.30
N ILE A 115 34.51 -9.21 -45.01
CA ILE A 115 35.20 -10.23 -45.81
C ILE A 115 34.60 -10.31 -47.22
N THR A 116 33.27 -10.18 -47.34
CA THR A 116 32.58 -10.24 -48.63
C THR A 116 32.93 -9.03 -49.49
N GLU A 117 33.00 -7.83 -48.91
CA GLU A 117 33.46 -6.62 -49.58
C GLU A 117 34.90 -6.81 -50.12
N GLY A 118 35.84 -7.25 -49.28
CA GLY A 118 37.21 -7.48 -49.71
C GLY A 118 37.40 -8.67 -50.67
N LEU A 119 36.44 -9.59 -50.75
CA LEU A 119 36.42 -10.66 -51.74
C LEU A 119 35.95 -10.15 -53.11
N GLY A 120 35.00 -9.20 -53.14
CA GLY A 120 34.57 -8.51 -54.35
C GLY A 120 35.75 -7.87 -55.09
N ASP A 121 36.53 -7.05 -54.39
CA ASP A 121 37.72 -6.38 -54.96
C ASP A 121 38.73 -7.37 -55.56
N LYS A 122 38.93 -8.52 -54.91
CA LYS A 122 39.84 -9.57 -55.40
C LYS A 122 39.28 -10.30 -56.61
N LEU A 123 37.97 -10.57 -56.64
CA LEU A 123 37.32 -11.16 -57.80
C LEU A 123 37.39 -10.21 -59.01
N ASP A 124 37.21 -8.92 -58.79
CA ASP A 124 37.33 -7.91 -59.85
C ASP A 124 38.78 -7.83 -60.38
N LEU A 125 39.77 -7.86 -59.49
CA LEU A 125 41.18 -7.96 -59.89
C LEU A 125 41.44 -9.23 -60.72
N TYR A 126 41.00 -10.40 -60.25
CA TYR A 126 41.19 -11.65 -60.98
C TYR A 126 40.48 -11.67 -62.33
N ASN A 127 39.29 -11.08 -62.45
CA ASN A 127 38.61 -10.93 -63.74
C ASN A 127 39.44 -10.07 -64.71
N ASN A 128 39.96 -8.93 -64.25
CA ASN A 128 40.82 -8.07 -65.07
C ASN A 128 42.11 -8.78 -65.51
N GLU A 129 42.78 -9.49 -64.58
CA GLU A 129 43.99 -10.27 -64.91
C GLU A 129 43.68 -11.39 -65.91
N ILE A 130 42.55 -12.08 -65.78
CA ILE A 130 42.10 -13.10 -66.74
C ILE A 130 41.84 -12.47 -68.11
N GLU A 131 41.14 -11.34 -68.18
CA GLU A 131 40.91 -10.62 -69.43
C GLU A 131 42.21 -10.18 -70.10
N ASP A 132 43.17 -9.68 -69.33
CA ASP A 132 44.46 -9.25 -69.84
C ASP A 132 45.31 -10.44 -70.32
N LEU A 133 45.24 -11.58 -69.63
CA LEU A 133 45.83 -12.84 -70.10
C LEU A 133 45.21 -13.30 -71.41
N TRP A 134 43.87 -13.21 -71.56
CA TRP A 134 43.20 -13.53 -72.82
C TRP A 134 43.62 -12.58 -73.95
N LYS A 135 43.70 -11.27 -73.69
CA LYS A 135 44.19 -10.28 -74.67
C LYS A 135 45.64 -10.52 -75.07
N ALA A 136 46.52 -10.83 -74.11
CA ALA A 136 47.92 -11.13 -74.37
C ALA A 136 48.09 -12.44 -75.16
N PHE A 137 47.26 -13.44 -74.87
CA PHE A 137 47.22 -14.69 -75.63
C PHE A 137 46.74 -14.44 -77.07
N ASP A 138 45.65 -13.70 -77.27
CA ASP A 138 45.16 -13.31 -78.60
C ASP A 138 46.21 -12.48 -79.37
N GLU A 139 46.90 -11.57 -78.70
CA GLU A 139 48.01 -10.80 -79.27
C GLU A 139 49.16 -11.72 -79.70
N ALA A 140 49.58 -12.65 -78.84
CA ALA A 140 50.64 -13.62 -79.15
C ALA A 140 50.26 -14.56 -80.30
N VAL A 141 49.00 -14.99 -80.39
CA VAL A 141 48.48 -15.82 -81.49
C VAL A 141 48.36 -15.02 -82.78
N SER A 142 47.91 -13.77 -82.72
CA SER A 142 47.76 -12.87 -83.88
C SER A 142 49.09 -12.38 -84.45
N LYS A 143 50.12 -12.22 -83.60
CA LYS A 143 51.49 -11.84 -84.00
C LYS A 143 52.40 -13.03 -84.28
N ASN A 144 51.89 -14.27 -84.22
CA ASN A 144 52.67 -15.45 -84.53
C ASN A 144 53.05 -15.49 -86.03
N PRO A 145 54.34 -15.37 -86.39
CA PRO A 145 54.79 -15.26 -87.78
C PRO A 145 54.86 -16.61 -88.53
N LEU A 146 54.12 -17.63 -88.09
CA LEU A 146 54.07 -18.97 -88.72
C LEU A 146 52.71 -19.28 -89.37
N LYS A 147 51.91 -18.24 -89.66
CA LYS A 147 50.87 -18.25 -90.69
C LYS A 147 51.07 -17.08 -91.64
#